data_AF-A0A1H0NS28-F1
#
_entry.id   AF-A0A1H0NS28-F1
#
_cell.length_a   1.000
_cell.length_b   1.000
_cell.length_c   1.000
_cell.angle_alpha   90.00
_cell.angle_beta   90.00
_cell.angle_gamma   90.00
#
_symmetry.space_group_name_H-M   'P 1'
#
loop_
_entity.id
_entity.type
_entity.pdbx_description
1 polymer ?
#
loop_
_entity_poly.entity_id
_entity_poly.type
_entity_poly.pdbx_seq_one_letter_code
_entity_poly.pdbx_strand_id
1 'polypeptide(L)'
;MKRAAPADGRLALDTTWVDPDHHRTLMTWLANVDAYWPEIAHRYSERTRRMFRYYLAVCAGAFRARHLQLWQVAFSRDRAQRYDAPR
;
A
#
# COMPACT_ATOMS: atom_id res chain seq x y z
N MET A 1 38.42 11.11 16.56
CA MET A 1 39.04 9.89 17.15
C MET A 1 37.92 9.17 17.89
N LYS A 2 37.40 7.97 17.56
CA LYS A 2 37.85 6.83 16.74
C LYS A 2 36.75 6.46 15.73
N ARG A 3 37.13 6.22 14.47
CA ARG A 3 36.34 5.44 13.50
C ARG A 3 36.40 3.98 13.92
N ALA A 4 35.27 3.30 13.95
CA ALA A 4 35.21 1.86 13.77
C ALA A 4 34.64 1.64 12.36
N ALA A 5 35.43 1.05 11.48
CA ALA A 5 34.94 0.54 10.20
C ALA A 5 34.18 -0.76 10.46
N PRO A 6 32.92 -0.92 10.01
CA PRO A 6 32.27 -2.22 10.06
C PRO A 6 32.81 -3.09 8.91
N ALA A 7 33.59 -4.11 9.27
CA ALA A 7 33.90 -5.24 8.42
C ALA A 7 32.81 -6.29 8.62
N ASP A 8 31.70 -6.17 7.90
CA ASP A 8 30.58 -7.12 7.86
C ASP A 8 29.53 -6.51 6.92
N GLY A 9 29.08 -7.26 5.90
CA GLY A 9 28.11 -6.81 4.91
C GLY A 9 26.72 -6.59 5.50
N ARG A 10 26.56 -5.50 6.27
CA ARG A 10 25.33 -5.16 6.96
C ARG A 10 24.32 -4.56 5.98
N LEU A 11 23.21 -5.27 5.80
CA LEU A 11 22.02 -4.75 5.15
C LEU A 11 21.38 -3.70 6.07
N ALA A 12 21.31 -2.45 5.62
CA ALA A 12 20.52 -1.43 6.26
C ALA A 12 19.04 -1.61 5.85
N LEU A 13 18.17 -1.68 6.86
CA LEU A 13 16.73 -1.84 6.74
C LEU A 13 16.05 -0.54 7.17
N ASP A 14 15.36 0.13 6.24
CA ASP A 14 14.53 1.30 6.52
C ASP A 14 13.05 0.96 6.27
N THR A 15 12.18 1.25 7.24
CA THR A 15 10.73 1.01 7.13
C THR A 15 9.94 2.32 7.22
N THR A 16 9.02 2.53 6.28
CA THR A 16 8.10 3.68 6.28
C THR A 16 6.66 3.19 6.26
N TRP A 17 5.83 3.77 7.12
CA TRP A 17 4.39 3.56 7.16
C TRP A 17 3.71 4.38 6.06
N VAL A 18 2.98 3.72 5.17
CA VAL A 18 2.19 4.39 4.13
C VAL A 18 0.72 4.17 4.47
N ASP A 19 0.26 4.67 5.61
CA ASP A 19 -1.05 4.28 6.16
C ASP A 19 -2.23 5.21 5.80
N PRO A 20 -2.10 6.55 5.66
CA PRO A 20 -3.29 7.39 5.55
C PRO A 20 -4.04 7.31 4.21
N ASP A 21 -3.35 7.08 3.09
CA ASP A 21 -3.94 7.26 1.75
C ASP A 21 -4.56 5.99 1.14
N HIS A 22 -4.32 4.81 1.72
CA HIS A 22 -4.81 3.55 1.13
C HIS A 22 -6.33 3.42 1.16
N HIS A 23 -6.99 3.85 2.24
CA HIS A 23 -8.44 3.87 2.29
C HIS A 23 -9.02 4.83 1.23
N ARG A 24 -8.34 5.94 0.91
CA ARG A 24 -8.77 6.90 -0.11
C ARG A 24 -8.66 6.28 -1.51
N THR A 25 -7.55 5.62 -1.81
CA THR A 25 -7.37 4.89 -3.07
C THR A 25 -8.48 3.87 -3.28
N LEU A 26 -8.79 3.05 -2.27
CA LEU A 26 -9.83 2.03 -2.36
C LEU A 26 -11.24 2.62 -2.54
N MET A 27 -11.53 3.75 -1.88
CA MET A 27 -12.78 4.47 -2.08
C MET A 27 -12.89 5.09 -3.48
N THR A 28 -11.79 5.62 -4.03
CA THR A 28 -11.73 6.10 -5.42
C THR A 28 -11.97 4.96 -6.40
N TRP A 29 -11.36 3.79 -6.17
CA TRP A 29 -11.59 2.62 -7.02
C TRP A 29 -13.03 2.13 -6.94
N LEU A 30 -13.64 2.11 -5.76
CA LEU A 30 -15.04 1.74 -5.59
C LEU A 30 -15.96 2.67 -6.39
N ALA A 31 -15.71 3.99 -6.34
CA ALA A 31 -16.45 4.96 -7.13
C ALA A 31 -16.27 4.75 -8.64
N ASN A 32 -15.04 4.46 -9.07
CA ASN A 32 -14.76 4.18 -10.48
C ASN A 32 -15.47 2.91 -10.96
N VAL A 33 -15.48 1.84 -10.15
CA VAL A 33 -16.21 0.60 -10.50
C VAL A 33 -17.68 0.90 -10.72
N ASP A 34 -18.31 1.74 -9.90
CA ASP A 34 -19.71 2.11 -10.10
C ASP A 34 -19.95 2.98 -11.33
N ALA A 35 -19.10 3.99 -11.52
CA ALA A 35 -19.22 4.93 -12.63
C ALA A 35 -19.07 4.24 -13.99
N TYR A 36 -18.09 3.33 -14.11
CA TYR A 36 -17.74 2.66 -15.36
C TYR A 36 -18.38 1.27 -15.49
N TRP A 37 -19.17 0.80 -14.51
CA TRP A 37 -19.85 -0.49 -14.60
C TRP A 37 -20.66 -0.67 -15.89
N PRO A 38 -21.46 0.31 -16.35
CA PRO A 38 -22.27 0.14 -17.57
C PRO A 38 -21.46 -0.24 -18.81
N GLU A 39 -20.20 0.21 -18.90
CA GLU A 39 -19.32 -0.07 -20.04
C GLU A 39 -18.78 -1.50 -20.04
N ILE A 40 -18.52 -2.05 -18.85
CA ILE A 40 -17.90 -3.38 -18.68
C ILE A 40 -18.90 -4.48 -18.30
N ALA A 41 -20.14 -4.14 -17.95
CA ALA A 41 -21.15 -5.07 -17.45
C ALA A 41 -21.42 -6.25 -18.40
N HIS A 42 -21.27 -6.06 -19.72
CA HIS A 42 -21.44 -7.14 -20.70
C HIS A 42 -20.42 -8.29 -20.54
N ARG A 43 -19.28 -8.05 -19.88
CA ARG A 43 -18.21 -9.05 -19.66
C ARG A 43 -18.31 -9.76 -18.32
N TYR A 44 -19.14 -9.27 -17.41
CA TYR A 44 -19.14 -9.70 -16.01
C TYR A 44 -20.55 -9.85 -15.46
N SER A 45 -20.73 -10.79 -14.54
CA SER A 45 -22.01 -10.95 -13.87
C SER A 45 -22.25 -9.88 -12.81
N GLU A 46 -23.51 -9.62 -12.48
CA GLU A 46 -23.86 -8.75 -11.35
C GLU A 46 -23.34 -9.32 -10.00
N ARG A 47 -23.17 -10.65 -9.88
CA ARG A 47 -22.50 -11.27 -8.74
C ARG A 47 -21.05 -10.79 -8.64
N THR A 48 -20.34 -10.72 -9.76
CA THR A 48 -18.95 -10.22 -9.82
C THR A 48 -18.89 -8.77 -9.35
N ARG A 49 -19.83 -7.91 -9.80
CA ARG A 49 -19.93 -6.53 -9.32
C ARG A 49 -20.05 -6.46 -7.81
N ARG A 50 -21.00 -7.20 -7.24
CA ARG A 50 -21.25 -7.21 -5.78
C ARG A 50 -20.03 -7.68 -5.00
N MET A 51 -19.36 -8.72 -5.48
CA MET A 51 -18.13 -9.20 -4.85
C MET A 51 -17.01 -8.16 -4.90
N PHE A 52 -16.82 -7.49 -6.04
CA PHE A 52 -15.77 -6.48 -6.18
C PHE A 52 -16.04 -5.26 -5.29
N ARG A 53 -17.30 -4.81 -5.22
CA ARG A 53 -17.74 -3.74 -4.30
C ARG A 53 -17.51 -4.13 -2.85
N TYR A 54 -17.91 -5.34 -2.46
CA TYR A 54 -17.72 -5.86 -1.10
C TYR A 54 -16.24 -5.88 -0.72
N TYR A 55 -15.38 -6.42 -1.59
CA TYR A 55 -13.94 -6.48 -1.39
C TYR A 55 -13.35 -5.08 -1.16
N LEU A 56 -13.61 -4.12 -2.06
CA LEU A 56 -13.07 -2.76 -1.94
C LEU A 56 -13.56 -2.05 -0.68
N ALA A 57 -14.85 -2.16 -0.36
CA ALA A 57 -15.44 -1.52 0.81
C ALA A 57 -14.89 -2.09 2.14
N VAL A 58 -14.77 -3.42 2.24
CA VAL A 58 -14.22 -4.08 3.43
C VAL A 58 -12.74 -3.71 3.59
N CYS A 59 -11.94 -3.74 2.53
CA CYS A 59 -10.54 -3.34 2.60
C CYS A 59 -10.40 -1.86 3.01
N ALA A 60 -11.21 -0.96 2.44
CA ALA A 60 -11.20 0.46 2.82
C ALA A 60 -11.54 0.64 4.31
N GLY A 61 -12.54 -0.10 4.81
CA GLY A 61 -12.90 -0.12 6.22
C GLY A 61 -11.78 -0.65 7.13
N ALA A 62 -11.10 -1.72 6.70
CA ALA A 62 -10.02 -2.33 7.46
C ALA A 62 -8.77 -1.43 7.53
N PHE A 63 -8.42 -0.71 6.46
CA PHE A 63 -7.39 0.34 6.50
C PHE A 63 -7.82 1.51 7.39
N ARG A 64 -9.06 1.98 7.27
CA ARG A 64 -9.59 3.07 8.12
C ARG A 64 -9.58 2.70 9.61
N ALA A 65 -9.88 1.45 9.94
CA ALA A 65 -9.84 0.93 11.31
C ALA A 65 -8.43 0.56 11.80
N ARG A 66 -7.39 0.73 10.95
CA ARG A 66 -6.00 0.31 11.23
C ARG A 66 -5.85 -1.19 11.52
N HIS A 67 -6.79 -2.00 11.05
CA HIS A 67 -6.70 -3.47 11.07
C HIS A 67 -5.77 -4.00 9.97
N LEU A 68 -5.59 -3.21 8.90
CA LEU A 68 -4.60 -3.44 7.86
C LEU A 68 -3.57 -2.31 7.89
N GLN A 69 -2.33 -2.64 7.53
CA GLN A 69 -1.20 -1.72 7.49
C GLN A 69 -0.44 -1.97 6.19
N LEU A 70 -0.03 -0.90 5.49
CA LEU A 70 0.89 -1.03 4.36
C LEU A 70 2.28 -0.50 4.73
N TRP A 71 3.26 -1.37 4.54
CA TRP A 71 4.66 -1.12 4.84
C TRP A 71 5.46 -0.96 3.56
N GLN A 72 6.22 0.14 3.47
CA GLN A 72 7.30 0.26 2.50
C GLN A 72 8.60 -0.10 3.20
N VAL A 73 9.29 -1.13 2.69
CA VAL A 73 10.52 -1.66 3.26
C VAL A 73 11.63 -1.49 2.23
N ALA A 74 12.68 -0.74 2.59
CA ALA A 74 13.85 -0.50 1.73
C ALA A 74 15.08 -1.22 2.30
N PHE A 75 15.81 -1.90 1.41
CA PHE A 75 17.07 -2.58 1.73
C PHE A 75 18.22 -1.90 1.01
N SER A 76 19.34 -1.72 1.69
CA SER A 76 20.57 -1.23 1.06
C SER A 76 21.80 -1.90 1.66
N ARG A 77 22.86 -2.01 0.85
CA ARG A 77 24.17 -2.49 1.28
C ARG A 77 25.08 -1.27 1.39
N ASP A 78 25.65 -1.04 2.58
CA ASP A 78 26.58 0.07 2.87
C ASP A 78 26.02 1.50 2.81
N ARG A 79 24.74 1.72 3.15
CA ARG A 79 24.19 3.08 3.24
C ARG A 79 24.43 3.68 4.63
N ALA A 80 25.20 4.76 4.69
CA ALA A 80 25.50 5.48 5.94
C ALA A 80 24.38 6.45 6.38
N GLN A 81 23.44 6.78 5.49
CA GLN A 81 22.36 7.73 5.72
C GLN A 81 20.99 7.05 5.64
N ARG A 82 20.06 7.49 6.50
CA ARG A 82 18.67 7.07 6.53
C ARG A 82 17.99 7.29 5.18
N TYR A 83 17.17 6.34 4.73
CA TYR A 83 16.27 6.53 3.60
C TYR A 83 15.10 7.44 3.99
N ASP A 84 15.15 8.68 3.54
CA ASP A 84 14.00 9.58 3.54
C ASP A 84 13.18 9.33 2.27
N ALA A 85 12.03 8.68 2.44
CA ALA A 85 11.10 8.43 1.34
C ALA A 85 10.55 9.75 0.79
N PRO A 86 10.55 9.98 -0.55
CA PRO A 86 9.80 11.07 -1.15
C PRO A 86 8.32 10.89 -0.79
N ARG A 87 7.69 11.91 -0.22
CA ARG A 87 6.26 11.93 0.10
C ARG A 87 5.48 12.66 -0.98
#